data_AF-A0A947QLF8-F1
#
_entry.id   AF-A0A947QLF8-F1
#
_cell.length_a   1.000
_cell.length_b   1.000
_cell.length_c   1.000
_cell.angle_alpha   90.00
_cell.angle_beta   90.00
_cell.angle_gamma   90.00
#
_symmetry.space_group_name_H-M   'P 1'
#
loop_
_entity.id
_entity.type
_entity.pdbx_description
1 polymer ?
#
loop_
_entity_poly.entity_id
_entity_poly.type
_entity_poly.pdbx_seq_one_letter_code
_entity_poly.pdbx_strand_id
1 'polypeptide(L)'
;MEKILPLIIALPVAFVIFLLIFWAIYRIGGMLAAKGANSKGKYTTYACGEDINSIKIPFGYELFFLFAIFFTIMHVTALVIATLPKGPVVYFGIFYLVMIFISVLTLLTKEK
;
A
#
# COMPACT_ATOMS: atom_id res chain seq x y z
N MET A 1 -23.67 26.52 -5.21
CA MET A 1 -23.11 25.36 -4.50
C MET A 1 -23.18 24.09 -5.35
N GLU A 2 -24.27 23.85 -6.09
CA GLU A 2 -24.49 22.63 -6.88
C GLU A 2 -23.43 22.31 -7.96
N LYS A 3 -22.76 23.30 -8.54
CA LYS A 3 -21.72 23.08 -9.57
C LYS A 3 -20.30 22.90 -9.03
N ILE A 4 -20.05 23.30 -7.78
CA ILE A 4 -18.68 23.33 -7.20
C ILE A 4 -18.34 21.99 -6.56
N LEU A 5 -19.30 21.38 -5.86
CA LEU A 5 -19.13 20.08 -5.22
C LEU A 5 -18.71 18.96 -6.19
N PRO A 6 -19.34 18.77 -7.37
CA PRO A 6 -18.90 17.74 -8.32
C PRO A 6 -17.51 18.01 -8.90
N LEU A 7 -17.10 19.29 -9.01
CA LEU A 7 -15.76 19.65 -9.46
C LEU A 7 -14.70 19.29 -8.42
N ILE A 8 -14.97 19.54 -7.12
CA ILE A 8 -14.04 19.21 -6.03
C ILE A 8 -13.90 17.69 -5.83
N ILE A 9 -14.99 16.93 -6.00
CA ILE A 9 -15.00 15.47 -5.85
C ILE A 9 -14.39 14.76 -7.08
N ALA A 10 -14.26 15.44 -8.22
CA ALA A 10 -13.63 14.86 -9.40
C ALA A 10 -12.22 14.34 -9.07
N LEU A 11 -11.95 13.07 -9.40
CA LEU A 11 -10.75 12.35 -8.95
C LEU A 11 -9.43 13.11 -9.18
N PRO A 12 -9.18 13.75 -10.34
CA PRO A 12 -7.94 14.51 -10.54
C PRO A 12 -7.86 15.76 -9.64
N VAL A 13 -8.98 16.44 -9.43
CA VAL A 13 -9.05 17.68 -8.63
C VAL A 13 -8.86 17.33 -7.15
N ALA A 14 -9.59 16.34 -6.65
CA ALA A 14 -9.43 15.84 -5.29
C ALA A 14 -7.98 15.40 -5.01
N PHE A 15 -7.36 14.66 -5.93
CA PHE A 15 -5.96 14.24 -5.82
C PHE A 15 -5.01 15.43 -5.67
N VAL A 16 -5.12 16.45 -6.53
CA VAL A 16 -4.27 17.66 -6.46
C VAL A 16 -4.50 18.41 -5.15
N ILE A 17 -5.75 18.55 -4.70
CA ILE A 17 -6.07 19.19 -3.42
C ILE A 17 -5.37 18.46 -2.27
N PHE A 18 -5.53 17.14 -2.17
CA PHE A 18 -4.88 16.36 -1.10
C PHE A 18 -3.36 16.42 -1.20
N LEU A 19 -2.80 16.34 -2.40
CA LEU A 19 -1.35 16.47 -2.61
C LEU A 19 -0.83 17.81 -2.09
N LEU A 20 -1.51 18.91 -2.40
CA LEU A 20 -1.14 20.25 -1.91
C LEU A 20 -1.28 20.34 -0.39
N ILE A 21 -2.33 19.75 0.20
CA ILE A 21 -2.52 19.71 1.65
C ILE A 21 -1.37 18.96 2.32
N PHE A 22 -1.05 17.74 1.88
CA PHE A 22 0.04 16.95 2.46
C PHE A 22 1.41 17.62 2.26
N TRP A 23 1.63 18.23 1.11
CA TRP A 23 2.83 19.02 0.86
C TRP A 23 2.94 20.21 1.81
N ALA A 24 1.84 20.96 2.03
CA ALA A 24 1.80 22.07 2.96
C ALA A 24 2.07 21.61 4.39
N ILE A 25 1.46 20.50 4.84
CA ILE A 25 1.71 19.89 6.15
C ILE A 25 3.20 19.55 6.30
N TYR A 26 3.79 18.89 5.30
CA TYR A 26 5.21 18.54 5.32
C TYR A 26 6.11 19.78 5.42
N ARG A 27 5.82 20.82 4.64
CA ARG A 27 6.57 22.09 4.65
C ARG A 27 6.45 22.82 5.99
N ILE A 28 5.23 22.97 6.50
CA ILE A 28 4.96 23.62 7.78
C ILE A 28 5.63 22.83 8.91
N GLY A 29 5.50 21.50 8.92
CA GLY A 29 6.18 20.63 9.88
C GLY A 29 7.70 20.81 9.86
N GLY A 30 8.31 20.89 8.67
CA GLY A 30 9.73 21.17 8.52
C GLY A 30 10.15 22.58 8.92
N MET A 31 9.25 23.57 8.82
CA MET A 31 9.48 24.94 9.29
C MET A 31 9.40 25.05 10.81
N LEU A 32 8.46 24.34 11.43
CA LEU A 32 8.27 24.32 12.89
C LEU A 32 9.29 23.42 13.61
N ALA A 33 9.91 22.48 12.91
CA ALA A 33 10.89 21.57 13.49
C ALA A 33 12.12 22.31 14.06
N ALA A 34 12.52 21.95 15.28
CA ALA A 34 13.75 22.45 15.87
C ALA A 34 14.97 21.96 15.08
N LYS A 35 15.69 22.91 14.45
CA LYS A 35 16.91 22.63 13.71
C LYS A 35 18.09 22.59 14.67
N GLY A 36 18.21 21.49 15.43
CA GLY A 36 19.37 21.26 16.30
C GLY A 36 20.68 21.20 15.51
N ALA A 37 21.80 21.52 16.17
CA ALA A 37 23.13 21.48 15.56
C ALA A 37 23.43 20.12 14.92
N ASN A 38 24.21 20.12 13.84
CA ASN A 38 24.64 18.88 13.21
C ASN A 38 25.74 18.26 14.09
N SER A 39 25.43 17.09 14.67
CA SER A 39 26.41 16.28 15.39
C SER A 39 26.76 15.04 14.57
N LYS A 40 27.94 14.47 14.82
CA LYS A 40 28.44 13.28 14.10
C LYS A 40 27.45 12.10 14.15
N GLY A 41 26.73 11.94 15.27
CA GLY A 41 25.74 10.87 15.48
C GLY A 41 24.30 11.21 15.05
N LYS A 42 24.00 12.43 14.59
CA LYS A 42 22.63 12.84 14.23
C LYS A 42 22.06 12.05 13.06
N TYR A 43 22.93 11.60 12.16
CA TYR A 43 22.57 10.92 10.92
C TYR A 43 23.08 9.48 10.87
N THR A 44 23.65 8.96 11.96
CA THR A 44 24.07 7.56 12.06
C THR A 44 22.87 6.65 12.28
N THR A 45 22.91 5.44 11.74
CA THR A 45 21.86 4.44 11.96
C THR A 45 21.69 4.15 13.45
N TYR A 46 20.44 4.05 13.91
CA TYR A 46 20.18 3.70 15.29
C TYR A 46 20.60 2.24 15.56
N ALA A 47 21.58 2.09 16.43
CA ALA A 47 22.12 0.80 16.85
C ALA A 47 22.44 0.82 18.35
N CYS A 48 21.55 1.40 19.17
CA CYS A 48 21.76 1.55 20.61
C CYS A 48 23.08 2.25 21.00
N GLY A 49 23.62 3.10 20.11
CA GLY A 49 24.91 3.79 20.31
C GLY A 49 26.14 3.05 19.80
N GLU A 50 25.98 1.85 19.23
CA GLU A 50 27.06 1.10 18.60
C GLU A 50 27.39 1.63 17.20
N ASP A 51 28.68 1.64 16.85
CA ASP A 51 29.16 1.99 15.50
C ASP A 51 29.10 0.74 14.61
N ILE A 52 27.88 0.33 14.26
CA ILE A 52 27.66 -0.78 13.33
C ILE A 52 27.75 -0.28 11.89
N ASN A 53 28.48 -1.02 11.06
CA ASN A 53 28.47 -0.76 9.64
C ASN A 53 27.06 -1.02 9.09
N SER A 54 26.50 -0.08 8.32
CA SER A 54 25.18 -0.23 7.71
C SER A 54 25.23 -1.24 6.57
N ILE A 55 25.20 -2.51 6.93
CA ILE A 55 25.14 -3.62 6.00
C ILE A 55 23.67 -3.94 5.74
N LYS A 56 23.28 -3.98 4.47
CA LYS A 56 21.96 -4.48 4.07
C LYS A 56 21.97 -5.99 4.21
N ILE A 57 21.31 -6.50 5.24
CA ILE A 57 21.14 -7.93 5.45
C ILE A 57 19.86 -8.36 4.71
N PRO A 58 19.90 -9.39 3.85
CA PRO A 58 18.68 -9.98 3.31
C PRO A 58 17.95 -10.69 4.44
N PHE A 59 16.83 -10.13 4.90
CA PHE A 59 15.96 -10.81 5.84
C PHE A 59 15.13 -11.87 5.10
N GLY A 60 14.89 -13.00 5.77
CA GLY A 60 13.99 -14.05 5.28
C GLY A 60 12.55 -13.54 5.30
N TYR A 61 12.10 -12.93 4.21
CA TYR A 61 10.72 -12.47 4.02
C TYR A 61 9.81 -13.56 3.43
N GLU A 62 10.15 -14.84 3.57
CA GLU A 62 9.44 -15.94 2.92
C GLU A 62 7.94 -15.96 3.28
N LEU A 63 7.63 -15.91 4.59
CA LEU A 63 6.25 -15.84 5.07
C LEU A 63 5.55 -14.54 4.62
N PHE A 64 6.24 -13.40 4.69
CA PHE A 64 5.68 -12.12 4.24
C PHE A 64 5.32 -12.15 2.76
N PHE A 65 6.16 -12.78 1.93
CA PHE A 65 5.94 -12.88 0.51
C PHE A 65 4.72 -13.73 0.16
N LEU A 66 4.48 -14.81 0.91
CA LEU A 66 3.27 -15.62 0.80
C LEU A 66 2.01 -14.78 1.10
N PHE A 67 2.01 -14.00 2.19
CA PHE A 67 0.91 -13.08 2.50
C PHE A 67 0.73 -11.99 1.44
N ALA A 68 1.83 -11.45 0.89
CA ALA A 68 1.78 -10.42 -0.15
C ALA A 68 1.14 -10.95 -1.44
N ILE A 69 1.51 -12.15 -1.88
CA ILE A 69 0.88 -12.81 -3.04
C ILE A 69 -0.59 -13.09 -2.76
N PHE A 70 -0.91 -13.67 -1.61
CA PHE A 70 -2.30 -13.92 -1.20
C PHE A 70 -3.14 -12.64 -1.28
N PHE A 71 -2.65 -11.56 -0.65
CA PHE A 71 -3.35 -10.27 -0.66
C PHE A 71 -3.53 -9.73 -2.08
N THR A 72 -2.51 -9.84 -2.93
CA THR A 72 -2.57 -9.39 -4.32
C THR A 72 -3.63 -10.16 -5.12
N ILE A 73 -3.68 -11.49 -4.99
CA ILE A 73 -4.70 -12.34 -5.62
C ILE A 73 -6.10 -11.92 -5.15
N MET A 74 -6.28 -11.78 -3.83
CA MET A 74 -7.57 -11.38 -3.26
C MET A 74 -7.99 -9.97 -3.68
N HIS A 75 -7.06 -9.02 -3.75
CA HIS A 75 -7.32 -7.65 -4.16
C HIS A 75 -7.80 -7.56 -5.62
N VAL A 76 -7.10 -8.24 -6.53
CA VAL A 76 -7.51 -8.32 -7.95
C VAL A 76 -8.84 -9.04 -8.09
N THR A 77 -9.05 -10.13 -7.33
CA THR A 77 -10.31 -10.87 -7.31
C THR A 77 -11.48 -9.97 -6.92
N ALA A 78 -11.32 -9.19 -5.85
CA ALA A 78 -12.34 -8.25 -5.40
C ALA A 78 -12.66 -7.20 -6.47
N LEU A 79 -11.65 -6.65 -7.16
CA LEU A 79 -11.84 -5.71 -8.26
C LEU A 79 -12.62 -6.34 -9.43
N VAL A 80 -12.25 -7.55 -9.85
CA VAL A 80 -12.93 -8.27 -10.94
C VAL A 80 -14.39 -8.53 -10.57
N ILE A 81 -14.66 -9.03 -9.37
CA ILE A 81 -16.03 -9.30 -8.93
C ILE A 81 -16.86 -8.02 -8.78
N ALA A 82 -16.28 -6.95 -8.24
CA ALA A 82 -16.96 -5.67 -8.07
C ALA A 82 -17.33 -5.00 -9.40
N THR A 83 -16.61 -5.32 -10.48
CA THR A 83 -16.81 -4.72 -11.82
C THR A 83 -17.59 -5.63 -12.78
N LEU A 84 -18.03 -6.81 -12.34
CA LEU A 84 -18.84 -7.72 -13.17
C LEU A 84 -20.18 -7.08 -13.56
N PRO A 85 -20.56 -7.10 -14.85
CA PRO A 85 -21.87 -6.64 -15.27
C PRO A 85 -22.96 -7.60 -14.79
N LYS A 86 -24.15 -7.05 -14.55
CA LYS A 86 -25.34 -7.85 -14.20
C LYS A 86 -25.76 -8.72 -15.39
N GLY A 87 -26.31 -9.91 -15.11
CA GLY A 87 -26.84 -10.83 -16.11
C GLY A 87 -26.20 -12.23 -16.03
N PRO A 88 -26.29 -13.03 -17.11
CA PRO A 88 -25.78 -14.41 -17.11
C PRO A 88 -24.26 -14.52 -16.85
N VAL A 89 -23.51 -13.43 -17.02
CA VAL A 89 -22.06 -13.38 -16.77
C VAL A 89 -21.72 -13.64 -15.29
N VAL A 90 -22.68 -13.49 -14.37
CA VAL A 90 -22.50 -13.81 -12.94
C VAL A 90 -22.06 -15.27 -12.73
N TYR A 91 -22.49 -16.21 -13.58
CA TYR A 91 -22.05 -17.61 -13.50
C TYR A 91 -20.54 -17.76 -13.75
N PHE A 92 -19.96 -16.95 -14.64
CA PHE A 92 -18.50 -16.90 -14.81
C PHE A 92 -17.80 -16.33 -13.58
N GLY A 93 -18.41 -15.36 -12.88
CA GLY A 93 -17.90 -14.83 -11.62
C GLY A 93 -17.83 -15.89 -10.52
N ILE A 94 -18.85 -16.74 -10.41
CA ILE A 94 -18.86 -17.87 -9.46
C ILE A 94 -17.75 -18.87 -9.82
N PHE A 95 -17.64 -19.25 -11.09
CA PHE A 95 -16.57 -20.14 -11.56
C PHE A 95 -15.17 -19.57 -11.26
N TYR A 96 -14.96 -18.28 -11.54
CA TYR A 96 -13.73 -17.57 -11.22
C TYR A 96 -13.39 -17.61 -9.72
N LEU A 97 -14.38 -17.37 -8.85
CA LEU A 97 -14.17 -17.46 -7.40
C LEU A 97 -13.74 -18.86 -6.94
N VAL A 98 -14.33 -19.92 -7.51
CA VAL A 98 -13.92 -21.30 -7.21
C VAL A 98 -12.46 -21.53 -7.61
N MET A 99 -12.05 -21.05 -8.78
CA MET A 99 -10.65 -21.16 -9.25
C MET A 99 -9.68 -20.37 -8.36
N ILE A 100 -10.05 -19.16 -7.93
CA ILE A 100 -9.25 -18.36 -6.99
C ILE A 100 -9.13 -19.07 -5.65
N PHE A 101 -10.22 -19.63 -5.14
CA PHE A 101 -10.22 -20.39 -3.88
C PHE A 101 -9.25 -21.58 -3.94
N ILE A 102 -9.28 -22.37 -5.03
CA ILE A 102 -8.32 -23.47 -5.24
C ILE A 102 -6.88 -22.94 -5.31
N SER A 103 -6.66 -21.82 -6.01
CA SER A 103 -5.33 -21.20 -6.14
C SER A 103 -4.78 -20.77 -4.79
N VAL A 104 -5.61 -20.14 -3.96
CA VAL A 104 -5.26 -19.73 -2.59
C VAL A 104 -4.99 -20.95 -1.71
N LEU A 105 -5.83 -21.98 -1.74
CA LEU A 105 -5.58 -23.21 -0.98
C LEU A 105 -4.24 -23.85 -1.36
N THR A 106 -3.93 -23.89 -2.65
CA THR A 106 -2.65 -24.40 -3.16
C THR A 106 -1.48 -23.56 -2.66
N LEU A 107 -1.61 -22.23 -2.69
CA LEU A 107 -0.58 -21.31 -2.18
C LEU A 107 -0.32 -21.54 -0.69
N LEU A 108 -1.36 -21.64 0.13
CA LEU A 108 -1.25 -21.83 1.58
C LEU A 108 -0.74 -23.22 1.97
N THR A 109 -1.02 -24.25 1.16
CA THR A 109 -0.61 -25.64 1.46
C THR A 109 0.83 -25.93 1.03
N LYS A 110 1.41 -25.10 0.15
CA LYS A 110 2.76 -25.29 -0.41
C LYS A 110 3.91 -24.89 0.54
N GLU A 111 3.63 -24.51 1.79
CA GLU A 111 4.67 -24.27 2.82
C GLU A 111 5.25 -25.56 3.45
N LYS A 112 5.39 -26.63 2.66
CA LYS A 112 6.14 -27.83 3.05
C LYS A 112 7.08 -28.29 1.94
#